data_AF-A0AAD4RCF8-F1
#
_entry.id   AF-A0AAD4RCF8-F1
#
_cell.length_a   1.000
_cell.length_b   1.000
_cell.length_c   1.000
_cell.angle_alpha   90.00
_cell.angle_beta   90.00
_cell.angle_gamma   90.00
#
_symmetry.space_group_name_H-M   'P 1'
#
loop_
_entity.id
_entity.type
_entity.pdbx_description
1 polymer ?
#
loop_
_entity_poly.entity_id
_entity_poly.type
_entity_poly.pdbx_seq_one_letter_code
_entity_poly.pdbx_strand_id
1 'polypeptide(L)'
;MQKTNITSRIIFITLIGLVSGNIQIALKDSRSDKFCAILQASNITGAVEYYNTYRQEPMFYNFTVDPLSISSSGTCHMKNPNASLLILWFLPNEMKSKDATMEPSSPKLWSLRMYFNVKTPNEFVMDYYTLVAYFDSRFNASTDLHVYEPITKSKIIKSHASGYGFNCSNTMLQLGSEAHITLVNLKIVANAALSNETLRGIEFDRCFSDTLVDNAISWGLIAFVGFIILLFLFMLIRAIYYVREIHRVDDRVTLIIE
;
A
#
# COMPACT_ATOMS: atom_id res chain seq x y z
N MET A 1 35.66 -16.76 -29.53
CA MET A 1 34.25 -16.42 -29.18
C MET A 1 33.84 -17.28 -28.01
N GLN A 2 33.76 -16.69 -26.81
CA GLN A 2 33.57 -17.42 -25.55
C GLN A 2 32.08 -17.37 -25.19
N LYS A 3 31.39 -18.52 -25.28
CA LYS A 3 29.99 -18.66 -24.86
C LYS A 3 29.95 -18.72 -23.32
N THR A 4 29.46 -17.67 -22.68
CA THR A 4 29.14 -17.67 -21.25
C THR A 4 27.75 -18.26 -21.04
N ASN A 5 27.69 -19.47 -20.49
CA ASN A 5 26.45 -20.08 -20.00
C ASN A 5 25.99 -19.34 -18.73
N ILE A 6 24.86 -18.64 -18.83
CA ILE A 6 24.18 -18.05 -17.67
C ILE A 6 23.33 -19.14 -17.01
N THR A 7 23.88 -19.78 -15.99
CA THR A 7 23.13 -20.69 -15.11
C THR A 7 22.24 -19.87 -14.18
N SER A 8 20.97 -19.73 -14.57
CA SER A 8 19.92 -19.16 -13.72
C SER A 8 19.62 -20.13 -12.57
N ARG A 9 20.12 -19.83 -11.36
CA ARG A 9 19.77 -20.58 -10.15
C ARG A 9 18.49 -19.98 -9.56
N ILE A 10 17.38 -20.69 -9.70
CA ILE A 10 16.13 -20.41 -9.00
C ILE A 10 16.35 -20.80 -7.53
N ILE A 11 16.39 -19.81 -6.63
CA ILE A 11 16.48 -20.04 -5.19
C ILE A 11 15.06 -20.02 -4.62
N PHE A 12 14.64 -21.15 -4.06
CA PHE A 12 13.39 -21.32 -3.31
C PHE A 12 13.67 -20.90 -1.85
N ILE A 13 13.04 -19.84 -1.36
CA ILE A 13 13.15 -19.41 0.04
C ILE A 13 11.97 -19.99 0.82
N THR A 14 12.25 -20.62 1.97
CA THR A 14 11.27 -21.22 2.88
C THR A 14 10.81 -20.21 3.94
N LEU A 15 9.50 -20.07 4.13
CA LEU A 15 8.88 -19.29 5.23
C LEU A 15 8.83 -20.12 6.53
N ILE A 16 9.12 -19.50 7.68
CA ILE A 16 8.83 -20.05 9.01
C ILE A 16 8.02 -19.02 9.81
N GLY A 17 6.82 -19.43 10.27
CA GLY A 17 6.16 -18.90 11.47
C GLY A 17 5.09 -17.81 11.25
N LEU A 18 3.85 -18.20 10.97
CA LEU A 18 2.67 -17.32 10.95
C LEU A 18 1.83 -17.53 12.22
N VAL A 19 1.85 -16.54 13.12
CA VAL A 19 0.84 -16.35 14.17
C VAL A 19 0.05 -15.10 13.76
N SER A 20 -1.16 -15.30 13.24
CA SER A 20 -2.10 -14.25 12.75
C SER A 20 -1.44 -13.11 11.95
N GLY A 21 -0.52 -13.48 11.05
CA GLY A 21 0.61 -12.62 10.69
C GLY A 21 0.38 -11.75 9.47
N ASN A 22 0.80 -10.48 9.60
CA ASN A 22 1.04 -9.59 8.47
C ASN A 22 1.88 -10.31 7.41
N ILE A 23 1.55 -10.09 6.14
CA ILE A 23 2.36 -10.53 5.00
C ILE A 23 3.66 -9.73 5.04
N GLN A 24 4.79 -10.40 5.20
CA GLN A 24 6.12 -9.80 5.10
C GLN A 24 6.98 -10.60 4.13
N ILE A 25 7.55 -9.89 3.17
CA ILE A 25 8.28 -10.44 2.05
C ILE A 25 9.59 -9.67 1.93
N ALA A 26 10.71 -10.37 1.84
CA ALA A 26 12.01 -9.76 1.71
C ALA A 26 12.79 -10.39 0.55
N LEU A 27 13.32 -9.54 -0.32
CA LEU A 27 14.16 -9.92 -1.45
C LEU A 27 15.62 -9.66 -1.10
N LYS A 28 16.41 -10.74 -1.10
CA LYS A 28 17.85 -10.70 -0.80
C LYS A 28 18.67 -10.63 -2.09
N ASP A 29 19.69 -9.78 -2.09
CA ASP A 29 20.66 -9.65 -3.17
C ASP A 29 21.69 -10.79 -3.09
N SER A 30 21.71 -11.62 -4.12
CA SER A 30 22.63 -12.76 -4.23
C SER A 30 24.11 -12.34 -4.30
N ARG A 31 24.42 -11.07 -4.59
CA ARG A 31 25.80 -10.58 -4.68
C ARG A 31 26.35 -10.01 -3.38
N SER A 32 25.49 -9.44 -2.54
CA SER A 32 25.92 -8.66 -1.37
C SER A 32 25.44 -9.22 -0.03
N ASP A 33 24.61 -10.27 -0.05
CA ASP A 33 23.94 -10.84 1.12
C ASP A 33 23.06 -9.83 1.88
N LYS A 34 22.68 -8.72 1.24
CA LYS A 34 21.83 -7.67 1.80
C LYS A 34 20.43 -7.73 1.22
N PHE A 35 19.44 -7.25 1.96
CA PHE A 35 18.07 -7.11 1.46
C PHE A 35 17.92 -5.85 0.63
N CYS A 36 17.37 -6.00 -0.57
CA CYS A 36 17.19 -4.91 -1.53
C CYS A 36 15.76 -4.41 -1.63
N ALA A 37 14.79 -5.28 -1.32
CA ALA A 37 13.40 -4.89 -1.22
C ALA A 37 12.74 -5.62 -0.06
N ILE A 38 11.89 -4.93 0.69
CA ILE A 38 11.08 -5.51 1.76
C ILE A 38 9.69 -4.93 1.60
N LEU A 39 8.68 -5.79 1.49
CA LEU A 39 7.27 -5.43 1.44
C LEU A 39 6.60 -6.03 2.67
N GLN A 40 5.86 -5.21 3.38
CA GLN A 40 4.97 -5.62 4.46
C GLN A 40 3.57 -5.10 4.17
N ALA A 41 2.56 -5.95 4.29
CA ALA A 41 1.16 -5.59 4.19
C ALA A 41 0.37 -6.40 5.22
N SER A 42 -0.67 -5.82 5.80
CA SER A 42 -1.57 -6.56 6.69
C SER A 42 -2.50 -7.48 5.90
N ASN A 43 -2.91 -7.07 4.70
CA ASN A 43 -3.75 -7.86 3.81
C ASN A 43 -3.52 -7.44 2.35
N ILE A 44 -3.72 -8.38 1.42
CA ILE A 44 -3.71 -8.14 -0.02
C ILE A 44 -5.01 -8.70 -0.59
N THR A 45 -5.81 -7.83 -1.20
CA THR A 45 -7.09 -8.20 -1.83
C THR A 45 -7.14 -7.64 -3.24
N GLY A 46 -8.12 -8.02 -4.03
CA GLY A 46 -8.34 -7.42 -5.34
C GLY A 46 -9.55 -7.98 -6.05
N ALA A 47 -9.76 -7.51 -7.27
CA ALA A 47 -10.74 -8.08 -8.19
C ALA A 47 -10.13 -8.18 -9.58
N VAL A 48 -10.55 -9.19 -10.33
CA VAL A 48 -10.24 -9.36 -11.75
C VAL A 48 -11.49 -9.66 -12.55
N GLU A 49 -11.56 -9.14 -13.77
CA GLU A 49 -12.59 -9.42 -14.76
C GLU A 49 -12.12 -10.54 -15.69
N TYR A 50 -12.97 -11.51 -15.95
CA TYR A 50 -12.71 -12.57 -16.92
C TYR A 50 -13.97 -12.89 -17.73
N TYR A 51 -13.81 -13.35 -18.97
CA TYR A 51 -14.96 -13.69 -19.81
C TYR A 51 -15.42 -15.13 -19.55
N ASN A 52 -16.67 -15.29 -19.13
CA ASN A 52 -17.26 -16.60 -18.84
C ASN A 52 -17.89 -17.20 -20.10
N THR A 53 -17.43 -18.39 -20.51
CA THR A 53 -17.88 -19.02 -21.77
C THR A 53 -19.30 -19.58 -21.69
N TYR A 54 -19.75 -19.99 -20.51
CA TYR A 54 -21.09 -20.53 -20.30
C TYR A 54 -22.15 -19.43 -20.32
N ARG A 55 -21.86 -18.29 -19.68
CA ARG A 55 -22.76 -17.13 -19.59
C ARG A 55 -22.62 -16.14 -20.74
N GLN A 56 -21.53 -16.23 -21.51
CA GLN A 56 -21.20 -15.33 -22.62
C GLN A 56 -21.09 -13.85 -22.20
N GLU A 57 -20.64 -13.58 -20.97
CA GLU A 57 -20.53 -12.25 -20.39
C GLU A 57 -19.26 -12.10 -19.53
N PRO A 58 -18.75 -10.87 -19.33
CA PRO A 58 -17.68 -10.62 -18.37
C PRO A 58 -18.16 -10.83 -16.93
N MET A 59 -17.33 -11.48 -16.13
CA MET A 59 -17.57 -11.79 -14.72
C MET A 59 -16.43 -11.23 -13.87
N PHE A 60 -16.75 -10.74 -12.67
CA PHE A 60 -15.75 -10.28 -11.70
C PHE A 60 -15.49 -11.34 -10.64
N TYR A 61 -14.22 -11.55 -10.32
CA TYR A 61 -13.77 -12.40 -9.25
C TYR A 61 -12.98 -11.60 -8.22
N ASN A 62 -13.55 -11.48 -7.02
CA ASN A 62 -12.88 -10.87 -5.88
C ASN A 62 -11.99 -11.91 -5.21
N PHE A 63 -10.76 -11.53 -4.89
CA PHE A 63 -9.80 -12.41 -4.22
C PHE A 63 -9.15 -11.77 -3.01
N THR A 64 -8.74 -12.62 -2.07
CA THR A 64 -7.87 -12.33 -0.94
C THR A 64 -6.66 -13.26 -1.02
N VAL A 65 -5.48 -12.73 -0.75
CA VAL A 65 -4.24 -13.52 -0.70
C VAL A 65 -4.10 -14.16 0.67
N ASP A 66 -3.97 -15.48 0.72
CA ASP A 66 -3.64 -16.18 1.96
C ASP A 66 -2.15 -15.93 2.30
N PRO A 67 -1.83 -15.33 3.46
CA PRO A 67 -0.45 -15.12 3.92
C PRO A 67 0.38 -16.41 3.99
N LEU A 68 -0.24 -17.57 4.18
CA LEU A 68 0.44 -18.87 4.21
C LEU A 68 0.83 -19.38 2.82
N SER A 69 0.15 -18.89 1.77
CA SER A 69 0.37 -19.34 0.38
C SER A 69 1.39 -18.49 -0.38
N ILE A 70 1.82 -17.38 0.21
CA ILE A 70 2.64 -16.40 -0.50
C ILE A 70 4.11 -16.83 -0.52
N SER A 71 4.73 -16.64 -1.67
CA SER A 71 6.18 -16.76 -1.84
C SER A 71 6.67 -15.61 -2.71
N SER A 72 7.98 -15.37 -2.73
CA SER A 72 8.56 -14.26 -3.48
C SER A 72 9.78 -14.66 -4.26
N SER A 73 9.95 -14.04 -5.42
CA SER A 73 11.19 -14.05 -6.19
C SER A 73 11.45 -12.67 -6.78
N GLY A 74 12.56 -12.49 -7.48
CA GLY A 74 12.89 -11.19 -8.04
C GLY A 74 14.34 -10.99 -8.40
N THR A 75 14.69 -9.76 -8.72
CA THR A 75 16.07 -9.32 -8.92
C THR A 75 16.28 -7.93 -8.34
N CYS A 76 17.36 -7.75 -7.58
CA CYS A 76 17.72 -6.48 -6.98
C CYS A 76 18.31 -5.48 -7.97
N HIS A 77 18.91 -5.98 -9.07
CA HIS A 77 19.70 -5.16 -10.00
C HIS A 77 19.37 -5.51 -11.44
N MET A 78 18.42 -4.78 -12.04
CA MET A 78 18.17 -4.80 -13.48
C MET A 78 19.02 -3.73 -14.16
N LYS A 79 19.69 -4.07 -15.26
CA LYS A 79 20.62 -3.15 -15.95
C LYS A 79 19.94 -2.14 -16.87
N ASN A 80 18.70 -2.38 -17.29
CA ASN A 80 17.97 -1.51 -18.21
C ASN A 80 16.45 -1.74 -18.13
N PRO A 81 15.66 -0.85 -17.50
CA PRO A 81 16.08 0.30 -16.69
C PRO A 81 16.76 -0.14 -15.37
N ASN A 82 17.44 0.81 -14.68
CA ASN A 82 17.99 0.56 -13.35
C ASN A 82 16.85 0.39 -12.34
N ALA A 83 16.51 -0.86 -12.04
CA ALA A 83 15.33 -1.22 -11.28
C ALA A 83 15.56 -2.46 -10.43
N SER A 84 14.75 -2.62 -9.39
CA SER A 84 14.49 -3.92 -8.77
C SER A 84 13.13 -4.44 -9.19
N LEU A 85 13.03 -5.77 -9.31
CA LEU A 85 11.79 -6.49 -9.59
C LEU A 85 11.47 -7.37 -8.39
N LEU A 86 10.30 -7.16 -7.80
CA LEU A 86 9.73 -8.04 -6.79
C LEU A 86 8.54 -8.77 -7.41
N ILE A 87 8.54 -10.10 -7.34
CA ILE A 87 7.46 -10.96 -7.79
C ILE A 87 6.88 -11.67 -6.58
N LEU A 88 5.59 -11.51 -6.35
CA LEU A 88 4.84 -12.25 -5.35
C LEU A 88 4.08 -13.36 -6.06
N TRP A 89 4.21 -14.59 -5.59
CA TRP A 89 3.45 -15.74 -6.06
C TRP A 89 2.48 -16.17 -4.99
N PHE A 90 1.21 -16.37 -5.34
CA PHE A 90 0.18 -16.68 -4.36
C PHE A 90 -0.97 -17.48 -4.97
N LEU A 91 -1.80 -18.05 -4.10
CA LEU A 91 -3.09 -18.63 -4.46
C LEU A 91 -4.21 -17.67 -4.00
N PRO A 92 -5.19 -17.34 -4.86
CA PRO A 92 -6.33 -16.52 -4.45
C PRO A 92 -7.32 -17.34 -3.61
N ASN A 93 -7.94 -16.72 -2.59
CA ASN A 93 -9.05 -17.24 -1.79
C ASN A 93 -8.93 -18.70 -1.32
N GLU A 94 -8.28 -18.96 -0.18
CA GLU A 94 -8.19 -20.28 0.50
C GLU A 94 -7.92 -21.51 -0.41
N MET A 95 -7.50 -21.31 -1.66
CA MET A 95 -7.16 -22.39 -2.58
C MET A 95 -5.96 -23.10 -1.97
N LYS A 96 -6.16 -24.36 -1.58
CA LYS A 96 -5.15 -25.09 -0.82
C LYS A 96 -4.10 -25.64 -1.78
N SER A 97 -2.83 -25.47 -1.40
CA SER A 97 -1.69 -26.07 -2.10
C SER A 97 -1.76 -27.60 -2.20
N LYS A 98 -2.59 -28.29 -1.41
CA LYS A 98 -2.79 -29.75 -1.51
C LYS A 98 -3.48 -30.18 -2.81
N ASP A 99 -4.12 -29.24 -3.51
CA ASP A 99 -4.70 -29.47 -4.82
C ASP A 99 -3.71 -29.17 -5.94
N ALA A 100 -2.52 -28.60 -5.62
CA ALA A 100 -1.46 -28.29 -6.57
C ALA A 100 -0.57 -29.51 -6.86
N THR A 101 -1.10 -30.49 -7.59
CA THR A 101 -0.33 -31.59 -8.17
C THR A 101 0.23 -31.18 -9.55
N MET A 102 1.04 -32.03 -10.19
CA MET A 102 1.46 -31.83 -11.59
C MET A 102 0.35 -32.17 -12.59
N GLU A 103 -0.91 -32.29 -12.14
CA GLU A 103 -2.05 -32.46 -13.03
C GLU A 103 -2.48 -31.13 -13.66
N PRO A 104 -3.00 -31.13 -14.90
CA PRO A 104 -3.55 -29.93 -15.53
C PRO A 104 -4.73 -29.30 -14.76
N SER A 105 -5.31 -30.02 -13.79
CA SER A 105 -6.41 -29.64 -12.89
C SER A 105 -5.95 -28.86 -11.64
N SER A 106 -4.64 -28.69 -11.44
CA SER A 106 -4.06 -28.12 -10.24
C SER A 106 -4.05 -26.58 -10.23
N PRO A 107 -4.37 -25.91 -9.10
CA PRO A 107 -4.39 -24.47 -9.04
C PRO A 107 -2.98 -23.90 -9.28
N LYS A 108 -2.86 -23.14 -10.36
CA LYS A 108 -1.63 -22.45 -10.74
C LYS A 108 -1.48 -21.17 -9.91
N LEU A 109 -0.25 -20.90 -9.47
CA LEU A 109 0.07 -19.69 -8.71
C LEU A 109 -0.15 -18.44 -9.57
N TRP A 110 -0.91 -17.50 -9.02
CA TRP A 110 -1.01 -16.15 -9.56
C TRP A 110 0.26 -15.39 -9.20
N SER A 111 0.58 -14.35 -9.98
CA SER A 111 1.76 -13.53 -9.70
C SER A 111 1.50 -12.04 -9.78
N LEU A 112 1.88 -11.29 -8.75
CA LEU A 112 1.99 -9.83 -8.78
C LEU A 112 3.45 -9.44 -8.98
N ARG A 113 3.74 -8.76 -10.08
CA ARG A 113 5.07 -8.26 -10.42
C ARG A 113 5.11 -6.76 -10.19
N MET A 114 6.11 -6.28 -9.46
CA MET A 114 6.30 -4.86 -9.15
C MET A 114 7.71 -4.43 -9.52
N TYR A 115 7.81 -3.36 -10.30
CA TYR A 115 9.07 -2.82 -10.79
C TYR A 115 9.36 -1.50 -10.09
N PHE A 116 10.47 -1.42 -9.36
CA PHE A 116 10.89 -0.24 -8.62
C PHE A 116 12.10 0.38 -9.29
N ASN A 117 11.88 1.48 -10.01
CA ASN A 117 12.93 2.25 -10.64
C ASN A 117 13.66 3.11 -9.62
N VAL A 118 14.98 3.18 -9.74
CA VAL A 118 15.83 4.09 -8.96
C VAL A 118 15.76 5.48 -9.59
N LYS A 119 15.27 6.47 -8.85
CA LYS A 119 15.30 7.88 -9.26
C LYS A 119 16.59 8.55 -8.81
N THR A 120 16.92 8.38 -7.54
CA THR A 120 18.18 8.81 -6.91
C THR A 120 18.60 7.72 -5.90
N PRO A 121 19.82 7.76 -5.32
CA PRO A 121 20.27 6.73 -4.39
C PRO A 121 19.34 6.46 -3.19
N ASN A 122 18.52 7.45 -2.81
CA ASN A 122 17.56 7.35 -1.70
C ASN A 122 16.10 7.45 -2.17
N GLU A 123 15.84 7.45 -3.48
CA GLU A 123 14.49 7.63 -4.03
C GLU A 123 14.16 6.49 -4.99
N PHE A 124 13.07 5.78 -4.69
CA PHE A 124 12.51 4.79 -5.60
C PHE A 124 11.08 5.15 -6.00
N VAL A 125 10.70 4.71 -7.19
CA VAL A 125 9.34 4.82 -7.70
C VAL A 125 8.91 3.48 -8.26
N MET A 126 7.73 3.01 -7.88
CA MET A 126 7.04 1.96 -8.62
C MET A 126 6.21 2.61 -9.72
N ASP A 127 6.61 2.44 -10.97
CA ASP A 127 5.90 3.00 -12.14
C ASP A 127 5.34 1.94 -13.08
N TYR A 128 5.60 0.66 -12.81
CA TYR A 128 5.05 -0.45 -13.55
C TYR A 128 4.84 -1.66 -12.63
N TYR A 129 3.74 -2.36 -12.85
CA TYR A 129 3.36 -3.56 -12.14
C TYR A 129 2.43 -4.38 -13.03
N THR A 130 2.34 -5.69 -12.84
CA THR A 130 1.41 -6.54 -13.60
C THR A 130 0.86 -7.64 -12.70
N LEU A 131 -0.38 -8.05 -12.98
CA LEU A 131 -0.99 -9.23 -12.37
C LEU A 131 -1.13 -10.31 -13.42
N VAL A 132 -0.57 -11.48 -13.16
CA VAL A 132 -0.80 -12.68 -13.95
C VAL A 132 -1.78 -13.55 -13.17
N ALA A 133 -2.97 -13.72 -13.71
CA ALA A 133 -4.02 -14.56 -13.14
C ALA A 133 -4.16 -15.84 -13.96
N TYR A 134 -4.45 -16.94 -13.26
CA TYR A 134 -4.79 -18.21 -13.86
C TYR A 134 -6.22 -18.61 -13.50
N PHE A 135 -7.01 -18.92 -14.52
CA PHE A 135 -8.40 -19.34 -14.39
C PHE A 135 -8.50 -20.81 -14.75
N ASP A 136 -8.67 -21.68 -13.76
CA ASP A 136 -8.89 -23.10 -14.00
C ASP A 136 -10.36 -23.40 -14.36
N SER A 137 -10.66 -24.70 -14.48
CA SER A 137 -11.98 -25.19 -14.86
C SER A 137 -13.14 -24.70 -13.97
N ARG A 138 -12.87 -24.23 -12.74
CA ARG A 138 -13.91 -23.71 -11.83
C ARG A 138 -14.47 -22.37 -12.31
N PHE A 139 -13.71 -21.61 -13.08
CA PHE A 139 -14.11 -20.28 -13.54
C PHE A 139 -14.98 -20.33 -14.80
N ASN A 140 -14.89 -21.41 -15.59
CA ASN A 140 -15.41 -21.47 -16.97
C ASN A 140 -14.93 -20.28 -17.81
N ALA A 141 -13.67 -19.87 -17.63
CA ALA A 141 -13.07 -18.77 -18.37
C ALA A 141 -12.78 -19.15 -19.82
N SER A 142 -12.78 -18.18 -20.73
CA SER A 142 -12.38 -18.38 -22.13
C SER A 142 -10.86 -18.59 -22.31
N THR A 143 -10.07 -18.15 -21.33
CA THR A 143 -8.61 -18.25 -21.33
C THR A 143 -8.10 -18.67 -19.96
N ASP A 144 -7.20 -19.65 -19.93
CA ASP A 144 -6.59 -20.16 -18.69
C ASP A 144 -5.64 -19.18 -18.01
N LEU A 145 -5.08 -18.23 -18.77
CA LEU A 145 -4.12 -17.23 -18.30
C LEU A 145 -4.52 -15.86 -18.83
N HIS A 146 -4.51 -14.87 -17.95
CA HIS A 146 -4.67 -13.47 -18.32
C HIS A 146 -3.59 -12.62 -17.64
N VAL A 147 -3.05 -11.64 -18.38
CA VAL A 147 -2.08 -10.67 -17.86
C VAL A 147 -2.75 -9.31 -17.83
N TYR A 148 -3.02 -8.82 -16.63
CA TYR A 148 -3.54 -7.47 -16.43
C TYR A 148 -2.37 -6.50 -16.30
N GLU A 149 -2.47 -5.39 -17.02
CA GLU A 149 -1.46 -4.33 -17.08
C GLU A 149 -2.08 -2.98 -16.73
N PRO A 150 -1.30 -2.03 -16.18
CA PRO A 150 -1.79 -0.70 -15.87
C PRO A 150 -2.00 0.09 -17.16
N ILE A 151 -3.12 0.83 -17.24
CA ILE A 151 -3.46 1.68 -18.41
C ILE A 151 -2.36 2.73 -18.64
N THR A 152 -1.81 3.26 -17.55
CA THR A 152 -0.75 4.25 -17.59
C THR A 152 0.31 3.94 -16.54
N LYS A 153 1.55 4.35 -16.82
CA LYS A 153 2.64 4.36 -15.82
C LYS A 153 2.28 5.34 -14.71
N SER A 154 1.60 4.84 -13.69
CA SER A 154 1.18 5.61 -12.53
C SER A 154 2.24 5.47 -11.43
N LYS A 155 2.73 6.61 -10.93
CA LYS A 155 3.71 6.66 -9.84
C LYS A 155 2.99 6.57 -8.49
N ILE A 156 2.31 5.45 -8.25
CA ILE A 156 1.46 5.26 -7.07
C ILE A 156 2.31 5.17 -5.80
N ILE A 157 3.45 4.49 -5.90
CA ILE A 157 4.39 4.31 -4.79
C ILE A 157 5.64 5.09 -5.11
N LYS A 158 5.97 6.03 -4.24
CA LYS A 158 7.15 6.88 -4.36
C LYS A 158 7.71 7.16 -2.96
N SER A 159 8.96 6.77 -2.74
CA SER A 159 9.74 7.39 -1.66
C SER A 159 10.31 8.72 -2.16
N HIS A 160 10.55 9.65 -1.25
CA HIS A 160 11.21 10.93 -1.43
C HIS A 160 12.60 10.87 -0.82
N ALA A 161 13.43 11.89 -1.08
CA ALA A 161 14.82 11.94 -0.61
C ALA A 161 14.99 11.86 0.93
N SER A 162 13.93 12.12 1.70
CA SER A 162 13.89 12.01 3.15
C SER A 162 13.66 10.59 3.67
N GLY A 163 13.08 9.68 2.87
CA GLY A 163 12.62 8.38 3.32
C GLY A 163 13.22 7.21 2.53
N TYR A 164 13.76 6.21 3.25
CA TYR A 164 14.21 4.96 2.64
C TYR A 164 13.04 4.00 2.34
N GLY A 165 11.83 4.31 2.81
CA GLY A 165 10.64 3.51 2.58
C GLY A 165 9.40 4.34 2.28
N PHE A 166 8.35 3.67 1.82
CA PHE A 166 7.02 4.21 1.61
C PHE A 166 6.02 3.47 2.50
N ASN A 167 5.10 4.20 3.12
CA ASN A 167 4.05 3.68 3.99
C ASN A 167 2.68 4.26 3.58
N CYS A 168 1.67 3.42 3.53
CA CYS A 168 0.30 3.84 3.25
C CYS A 168 -0.71 2.90 3.89
N SER A 169 -1.74 3.45 4.53
CA SER A 169 -2.84 2.68 5.12
C SER A 169 -3.60 1.86 4.08
N ASN A 170 -3.76 2.39 2.87
CA ASN A 170 -4.45 1.70 1.78
C ASN A 170 -3.88 2.11 0.41
N THR A 171 -3.27 1.16 -0.29
CA THR A 171 -2.73 1.38 -1.65
C THR A 171 -3.49 0.56 -2.66
N MET A 172 -4.18 1.23 -3.59
CA MET A 172 -4.85 0.57 -4.72
C MET A 172 -3.99 0.65 -5.98
N LEU A 173 -3.75 -0.50 -6.60
CA LEU A 173 -3.05 -0.67 -7.87
C LEU A 173 -4.08 -0.99 -8.95
N GLN A 174 -4.27 -0.07 -9.91
CA GLN A 174 -5.27 -0.20 -10.96
C GLN A 174 -4.67 -0.80 -12.23
N LEU A 175 -5.23 -1.91 -12.70
CA LEU A 175 -4.76 -2.68 -13.86
C LEU A 175 -5.86 -2.71 -14.93
N GLY A 176 -6.01 -1.62 -15.68
CA GLY A 176 -7.14 -1.49 -16.61
C GLY A 176 -8.41 -1.03 -15.89
N SER A 177 -9.55 -1.14 -16.58
CA SER A 177 -10.87 -1.20 -15.94
C SER A 177 -11.18 -2.61 -15.38
N GLU A 178 -10.39 -3.60 -15.81
CA GLU A 178 -10.66 -5.03 -15.66
C GLU A 178 -10.12 -5.60 -14.35
N ALA A 179 -9.10 -4.98 -13.74
CA ALA A 179 -8.52 -5.49 -12.50
C ALA A 179 -8.01 -4.40 -11.56
N HIS A 180 -8.02 -4.71 -10.26
CA HIS A 180 -7.35 -3.92 -9.24
C HIS A 180 -6.82 -4.78 -8.10
N ILE A 181 -5.81 -4.28 -7.40
CA ILE A 181 -5.24 -4.89 -6.20
C ILE A 181 -5.19 -3.84 -5.10
N THR A 182 -5.58 -4.22 -3.90
CA THR A 182 -5.56 -3.37 -2.72
C THR A 182 -4.61 -3.95 -1.68
N LEU A 183 -3.59 -3.16 -1.31
CA LEU A 183 -2.58 -3.47 -0.31
C LEU A 183 -2.90 -2.66 0.97
N VAL A 184 -3.23 -3.35 2.05
CA VAL A 184 -3.66 -2.71 3.32
C VAL A 184 -2.50 -2.61 4.28
N ASN A 185 -2.29 -1.43 4.85
CA ASN A 185 -1.14 -1.08 5.70
C ASN A 185 0.20 -1.43 5.03
N LEU A 186 0.35 -0.98 3.78
CA LEU A 186 1.54 -1.22 2.99
C LEU A 186 2.72 -0.45 3.57
N LYS A 187 3.80 -1.17 3.88
CA LYS A 187 5.14 -0.61 4.05
C LYS A 187 6.06 -1.26 3.05
N ILE A 188 6.83 -0.45 2.33
CA ILE A 188 7.74 -0.97 1.33
C ILE A 188 9.04 -0.19 1.31
N VAL A 189 10.13 -0.94 1.18
CA VAL A 189 11.47 -0.43 0.89
C VAL A 189 11.92 -1.13 -0.36
N ALA A 190 12.52 -0.40 -1.29
CA ALA A 190 13.06 -0.95 -2.52
C ALA A 190 14.39 -0.27 -2.88
N ASN A 191 15.21 -0.96 -3.67
CA ASN A 191 16.53 -0.50 -4.09
C ASN A 191 17.48 -0.12 -2.92
N ALA A 192 17.31 -0.76 -1.76
CA ALA A 192 18.12 -0.51 -0.58
C ALA A 192 19.25 -1.55 -0.43
N ALA A 193 20.11 -1.36 0.57
CA ALA A 193 21.15 -2.32 0.93
C ALA A 193 21.08 -2.59 2.44
N LEU A 194 20.01 -3.26 2.87
CA LEU A 194 19.68 -3.48 4.28
C LEU A 194 20.34 -4.75 4.81
N SER A 195 20.85 -4.70 6.04
CA SER A 195 21.49 -5.84 6.68
C SER A 195 20.50 -6.85 7.29
N ASN A 196 19.23 -6.50 7.43
CA ASN A 196 18.20 -7.31 8.08
C ASN A 196 16.86 -7.18 7.32
N GLU A 197 16.02 -8.22 7.36
CA GLU A 197 14.66 -8.20 6.81
C GLU A 197 13.67 -7.35 7.63
N THR A 198 14.08 -6.80 8.77
CA THR A 198 13.19 -5.97 9.60
C THR A 198 13.13 -4.52 9.12
N LEU A 199 11.94 -3.96 9.11
CA LEU A 199 11.69 -2.54 8.81
C LEU A 199 11.93 -1.59 10.02
N ARG A 200 12.65 -2.04 11.05
CA ARG A 200 12.91 -1.23 12.26
C ARG A 200 13.99 -0.18 11.98
N GLY A 201 13.74 1.05 12.42
CA GLY A 201 14.67 2.17 12.24
C GLY A 201 14.69 2.75 10.82
N ILE A 202 13.74 2.35 9.97
CA ILE A 202 13.56 2.90 8.63
C ILE A 202 12.55 4.05 8.70
N GLU A 203 12.92 5.19 8.12
CA GLU A 203 12.00 6.31 7.91
C GLU A 203 11.14 6.07 6.68
N PHE A 204 9.83 6.34 6.82
CA PHE A 204 8.84 6.09 5.78
C PHE A 204 8.14 7.37 5.37
N ASP A 205 8.13 7.64 4.07
CA ASP A 205 7.24 8.64 3.50
C ASP A 205 5.81 8.10 3.47
N ARG A 206 4.86 8.95 3.81
CA ARG A 206 3.44 8.60 3.80
C ARG A 206 2.81 8.90 2.45
N CYS A 207 1.81 8.12 2.06
CA CYS A 207 1.00 8.43 0.88
C CYS A 207 0.12 9.67 1.11
N PHE A 208 -0.25 10.32 0.00
CA PHE A 208 -1.04 11.55 0.02
C PHE A 208 -2.37 11.40 0.79
N SER A 209 -3.06 10.27 0.60
CA SER A 209 -4.33 9.99 1.30
C SER A 209 -4.20 10.03 2.82
N ASP A 210 -3.14 9.44 3.37
CA ASP A 210 -2.90 9.44 4.82
C ASP A 210 -2.55 10.85 5.32
N THR A 211 -1.72 11.58 4.55
CA THR A 211 -1.35 12.96 4.92
C THR A 211 -2.55 13.92 4.93
N LEU A 212 -3.56 13.70 4.07
CA LEU A 212 -4.77 14.51 4.06
C LEU A 212 -5.61 14.32 5.32
N VAL A 213 -5.75 13.07 5.78
CA VAL A 213 -6.52 12.75 7.00
C VAL A 213 -5.86 13.38 8.23
N ASP A 214 -4.55 13.25 8.36
CA ASP A 214 -3.79 13.86 9.46
C ASP A 214 -3.94 15.40 9.46
N ASN A 215 -3.83 16.02 8.29
CA ASN A 215 -4.02 17.46 8.14
C ASN A 215 -5.45 17.87 8.52
N ALA A 216 -6.48 17.14 8.09
CA ALA A 216 -7.87 17.45 8.42
C ALA A 216 -8.11 17.41 9.95
N ILE A 217 -7.54 16.43 10.65
CA ILE A 217 -7.64 16.32 12.12
C ILE A 217 -6.93 17.51 12.79
N SER A 218 -5.73 17.87 12.33
CA SER A 218 -4.96 19.00 12.86
C SER A 218 -5.70 20.34 12.69
N TRP A 219 -6.22 20.63 11.48
CA TRP A 219 -7.01 21.84 11.22
C TRP A 219 -8.32 21.86 12.01
N GLY A 220 -8.96 20.70 12.20
CA GLY A 220 -10.17 20.57 13.02
C GLY A 220 -9.91 20.94 14.48
N LEU A 221 -8.80 20.49 15.06
CA LEU A 221 -8.38 20.85 16.42
C LEU A 221 -8.12 22.35 16.56
N ILE A 222 -7.42 22.96 15.60
CA ILE A 222 -7.14 24.41 15.61
C ILE A 222 -8.44 25.21 15.53
N ALA A 223 -9.37 24.82 14.66
CA ALA A 223 -10.67 25.48 14.52
C ALA A 223 -11.50 25.35 15.81
N PHE A 224 -11.48 24.20 16.46
CA PHE A 224 -12.19 23.96 17.71
C PHE A 224 -11.65 24.82 18.88
N VAL A 225 -10.32 24.87 19.04
CA VAL A 225 -9.68 25.73 20.05
C VAL A 225 -9.96 27.20 19.76
N GLY A 226 -9.89 27.63 18.49
CA GLY A 226 -10.24 28.98 18.08
C GLY A 226 -11.68 29.35 18.41
N PHE A 227 -12.63 28.43 18.20
CA PHE A 227 -14.04 28.63 18.53
C PHE A 227 -14.26 28.78 20.05
N ILE A 228 -13.58 27.98 20.87
CA ILE A 228 -13.64 28.10 22.34
C ILE A 228 -13.14 29.48 22.79
N ILE A 229 -11.99 29.93 22.26
CA ILE A 229 -11.44 31.25 22.61
C ILE A 229 -12.43 32.37 22.24
N LEU A 230 -13.05 32.27 21.06
CA LEU A 230 -14.06 33.24 20.61
C LEU A 230 -15.27 33.29 21.56
N LEU A 231 -15.75 32.13 22.02
CA LEU A 231 -16.85 32.06 22.99
C LEU A 231 -16.47 32.70 24.33
N PHE A 232 -15.25 32.45 24.83
CA PHE A 232 -14.77 33.10 26.05
C PHE A 232 -14.70 34.62 25.91
N LEU A 233 -14.17 35.12 24.78
CA LEU A 233 -14.14 36.56 24.50
C LEU A 233 -15.54 37.16 24.44
N PHE A 234 -16.49 36.48 23.78
CA PHE A 234 -17.87 36.93 23.72
C PHE A 234 -18.51 37.02 25.11
N MET A 235 -18.31 36.00 25.95
CA MET A 235 -18.81 35.99 27.33
C MET A 235 -18.19 37.09 28.18
N LEU A 236 -16.87 37.32 28.04
CA LEU A 236 -16.16 38.39 28.74
C LEU A 236 -16.67 39.78 28.33
N ILE A 237 -16.85 40.02 27.03
CA ILE A 237 -17.41 41.28 26.52
C ILE A 237 -18.83 41.49 27.06
N ARG A 238 -19.66 40.44 27.05
CA ARG A 238 -21.01 40.52 27.64
C ARG A 238 -20.97 40.84 29.12
N ALA A 239 -20.08 40.22 29.89
CA ALA A 239 -19.93 40.47 31.31
C ALA A 239 -19.51 41.94 31.57
N ILE A 240 -18.53 42.46 30.83
CA ILE A 240 -18.10 43.86 30.92
C ILE A 240 -19.26 44.81 30.57
N TYR A 241 -20.02 44.52 29.51
CA TYR A 241 -21.17 45.33 29.13
C TYR A 241 -22.23 45.34 30.24
N TYR A 242 -22.51 44.19 30.85
CA TYR A 242 -23.49 44.07 31.93
C TYR A 242 -23.07 44.85 33.18
N VAL A 243 -21.79 44.77 33.59
CA VAL A 243 -21.25 45.55 34.71
C VAL A 243 -21.33 47.06 34.44
N ARG A 244 -21.03 47.48 33.21
CA ARG A 244 -21.13 48.89 32.82
C ARG A 244 -22.57 49.41 32.90
N GLU A 245 -23.56 48.59 32.54
CA GLU A 245 -24.96 48.98 32.62
C GLU A 245 -25.42 49.10 34.08
N ILE A 246 -24.95 48.22 34.98
CA ILE A 246 -25.23 48.31 36.43
C ILE A 246 -24.65 49.61 37.01
N HIS A 247 -23.39 49.96 36.71
CA HIS A 247 -22.81 51.22 37.18
C HIS A 247 -23.56 52.46 36.65
N ARG A 248 -24.11 52.38 35.43
CA ARG A 248 -24.90 53.48 34.85
C ARG A 248 -26.26 53.67 35.53
N VAL A 249 -26.79 52.62 36.16
CA VAL A 249 -28.03 52.70 36.95
C VAL A 249 -27.75 53.32 38.32
N ASP A 250 -26.64 52.97 38.98
CA ASP A 250 -26.25 53.57 40.26
C ASP A 250 -26.10 55.10 40.16
N ASP A 251 -25.40 55.60 39.13
CA ASP A 251 -25.22 57.05 38.93
C ASP A 251 -26.54 57.82 38.75
N ARG A 252 -27.62 57.17 38.30
CA ARG A 252 -28.94 57.81 38.19
C ARG A 252 -29.74 57.76 39.49
N VAL A 253 -29.51 56.77 40.34
CA VAL A 253 -30.22 56.66 41.63
C VAL A 253 -29.68 57.69 42.62
N THR A 254 -28.37 57.99 42.60
CA THR A 254 -27.79 59.04 43.45
C THR A 254 -28.31 60.44 43.11
N LEU A 255 -28.64 60.72 41.84
CA LEU A 255 -29.19 62.00 41.39
C LEU A 255 -30.66 62.24 41.76
N ILE A 256 -31.37 61.25 42.30
CA ILE A 256 -32.79 61.36 42.69
C ILE A 256 -32.95 61.56 44.22
N ILE A 257 -31.87 61.46 45.01
CA ILE A 257 -31.90 61.50 46.48
C ILE A 257 -31.33 62.82 47.06
N GLU A 258 -30.97 63.80 46.24
CA GLU A 258 -30.68 65.19 46.69
C GLU A 258 -31.86 66.15 46.46
#